data_AF-A0A1F7RZV6-F1
#
_entry.id   AF-A0A1F7RZV6-F1
#
_cell.length_a   1.000
_cell.length_b   1.000
_cell.length_c   1.000
_cell.angle_alpha   90.00
_cell.angle_beta   90.00
_cell.angle_gamma   90.00
#
_symmetry.space_group_name_H-M   'P 1'
#
loop_
_entity.id
_entity.type
_entity.pdbx_description
1 polymer ?
#
loop_
_entity_poly.entity_id
_entity_poly.type
_entity_poly.pdbx_seq_one_letter_code
_entity_poly.pdbx_strand_id
1 'polypeptide(L)'
;MVNLAAVIKKPAETEEMDLIDQAVRFINERVAETYIRTSIEIGEYILTYFFNDDIELASSKNPRKSKSYQLLCKRGDLQVHHSTLTIMVRVAVQERLFKQENIDTSRLSYSHRAELIKITDPAEKISLAQLCIDQQLSTRALKALLSKRSKKSEGIQELNSGELSKHYLDSIDHLFKVIKLPSQHMDFGVLKNLDTKIRHDMLDKTEQLIDVLTFVQDHLSNMKSMLLEADREYPVEYTEA
;
A
#
# COMPACT_ATOMS: atom_id res chain seq x y z
N MET A 1 40.17 -36.87 -12.77
CA MET A 1 40.95 -36.06 -11.81
C MET A 1 40.00 -35.00 -11.25
N VAL A 2 39.41 -35.25 -10.10
CA VAL A 2 38.48 -34.30 -9.46
C VAL A 2 39.29 -33.48 -8.45
N ASN A 3 39.36 -32.18 -8.69
CA ASN A 3 40.04 -31.22 -7.84
C ASN A 3 39.13 -30.89 -6.65
N LEU A 4 39.22 -31.67 -5.57
CA LEU A 4 38.58 -31.37 -4.29
C LEU A 4 39.42 -30.30 -3.54
N ALA A 5 39.39 -29.07 -4.03
CA ALA A 5 39.72 -27.91 -3.21
C ALA A 5 38.50 -27.56 -2.35
N ALA A 6 38.08 -28.49 -1.50
CA ALA A 6 37.20 -28.15 -0.38
C ALA A 6 38.08 -27.41 0.64
N VAL A 7 38.13 -26.09 0.48
CA VAL A 7 38.71 -25.16 1.45
C VAL A 7 37.94 -25.33 2.75
N ILE A 8 38.50 -26.14 3.66
CA ILE A 8 38.03 -26.22 5.04
C ILE A 8 38.39 -24.88 5.69
N LYS A 9 37.47 -23.91 5.62
CA LYS A 9 37.57 -22.66 6.36
C LYS A 9 37.66 -23.01 7.85
N LYS A 10 38.65 -22.46 8.54
CA LYS A 10 38.96 -22.79 9.93
C LYS A 10 37.74 -22.44 10.80
N PRO A 11 37.23 -23.34 11.66
CA PRO A 11 35.95 -23.14 12.37
C PRO A 11 35.89 -21.83 13.19
N ALA A 12 37.02 -21.37 13.72
CA ALA A 12 37.12 -20.10 14.43
C ALA A 12 36.87 -18.86 13.54
N GLU A 13 37.24 -18.90 12.26
CA GLU A 13 36.96 -17.80 11.32
C GLU A 13 35.48 -17.74 10.95
N THR A 14 34.79 -18.89 10.93
CA THR A 14 33.36 -18.96 10.64
C THR A 14 32.53 -18.41 11.80
N GLU A 15 32.88 -18.74 13.04
CA GLU A 15 32.22 -18.20 14.25
C GLU A 15 32.43 -16.69 14.40
N GLU A 16 33.64 -16.19 14.12
CA GLU A 16 33.94 -14.76 14.16
C GLU A 16 33.17 -14.00 13.07
N MET A 17 33.06 -14.56 11.86
CA MET A 17 32.23 -13.98 10.79
C MET A 17 30.74 -13.94 11.17
N ASP A 18 30.21 -14.99 11.79
CA ASP A 18 28.81 -15.01 12.23
C ASP A 18 28.53 -13.95 13.31
N LEU A 19 29.49 -13.68 14.21
CA LEU A 19 29.40 -12.60 15.19
C LEU A 19 29.41 -11.22 14.54
N ILE A 20 30.25 -11.01 13.53
CA ILE A 20 30.27 -9.76 12.74
C ILE A 20 28.93 -9.54 12.05
N ASP A 21 28.38 -10.57 11.40
CA ASP A 21 27.09 -10.48 10.71
C ASP A 21 25.94 -10.19 11.69
N GLN A 22 25.96 -10.78 12.89
CA GLN A 22 25.01 -10.47 13.96
C GLN A 22 25.13 -9.02 14.42
N ALA A 23 26.34 -8.52 14.65
CA ALA A 23 26.58 -7.14 15.06
C ALA A 23 26.11 -6.14 13.99
N VAL A 24 26.40 -6.41 12.72
CA VAL A 24 25.96 -5.58 11.59
C VAL A 24 24.43 -5.55 11.50
N ARG A 25 23.76 -6.71 11.61
CA ARG A 25 22.28 -6.77 11.64
C ARG A 25 21.72 -5.94 12.79
N PHE A 26 22.22 -6.14 14.01
CA PHE A 26 21.78 -5.42 15.20
C PHE A 26 21.95 -3.90 15.05
N ILE A 27 23.12 -3.42 14.62
CA ILE A 27 23.39 -1.99 14.44
C ILE A 27 22.43 -1.39 13.39
N ASN A 28 22.27 -2.07 12.25
CA ASN A 28 21.41 -1.58 11.17
C ASN A 28 19.94 -1.50 11.60
N GLU A 29 19.44 -2.50 12.32
CA GLU A 29 18.09 -2.49 12.88
C GLU A 29 17.89 -1.30 13.84
N ARG A 30 18.83 -1.07 14.77
CA ARG A 30 18.72 0.03 15.75
C ARG A 30 18.81 1.41 15.11
N VAL A 31 19.68 1.58 14.13
CA VAL A 31 19.78 2.83 13.36
C VAL A 31 18.49 3.08 12.60
N ALA A 32 17.93 2.05 11.93
CA ALA A 32 16.69 2.18 11.18
C ALA A 32 15.49 2.51 12.09
N GLU A 33 15.33 1.80 13.21
CA GLU A 33 14.29 2.05 14.21
C GLU A 33 14.38 3.48 14.76
N THR A 34 15.58 3.89 15.16
CA THR A 34 15.82 5.24 15.71
C THR A 34 15.49 6.31 14.67
N TYR A 35 15.93 6.11 13.43
CA TYR A 35 15.67 7.04 12.34
C TYR A 35 14.17 7.17 12.04
N ILE A 36 13.42 6.06 12.02
CA ILE A 36 11.96 6.08 11.83
C ILE A 36 11.29 6.86 12.95
N ARG A 37 11.59 6.51 14.21
CA ARG A 37 11.00 7.16 15.38
C ARG A 37 11.28 8.66 15.39
N THR A 38 12.55 9.06 15.29
CA THR A 38 12.95 10.47 15.29
C THR A 38 12.33 11.24 14.12
N SER A 39 12.22 10.63 12.95
CA SER A 39 11.57 11.25 11.80
C SER A 39 10.08 11.52 12.03
N ILE A 40 9.37 10.58 12.68
CA ILE A 40 7.96 10.74 13.04
C ILE A 40 7.82 11.82 14.12
N GLU A 41 8.66 11.79 15.17
CA GLU A 41 8.64 12.79 16.25
C GLU A 41 8.86 14.22 15.73
N ILE A 42 9.84 14.42 14.84
CA ILE A 42 10.08 15.72 14.19
C ILE A 42 8.87 16.13 13.35
N GLY A 43 8.31 15.21 12.58
CA GLY A 43 7.13 15.45 11.75
C GLY A 43 5.91 15.85 12.58
N GLU A 44 5.66 15.15 13.67
CA GLU A 44 4.59 15.43 14.64
C GLU A 44 4.77 16.80 15.31
N TYR A 45 5.99 17.12 15.76
CA TYR A 45 6.28 18.44 16.32
C TYR A 45 5.93 19.55 15.31
N ILE A 46 6.37 19.41 14.07
CA ILE A 46 6.09 20.42 13.05
C ILE A 46 4.60 20.48 12.73
N LEU A 47 3.92 19.33 12.62
CA LEU A 47 2.48 19.25 12.38
C LEU A 47 1.68 19.99 13.47
N THR A 48 2.00 19.77 14.74
CA THR A 48 1.31 20.43 15.85
C THR A 48 1.62 21.93 15.90
N TYR A 49 2.89 22.34 15.84
CA TYR A 49 3.26 23.74 16.11
C TYR A 49 3.20 24.69 14.90
N PHE A 50 3.34 24.17 13.68
CA PHE A 50 3.38 25.00 12.46
C PHE A 50 2.16 24.83 11.57
N PHE A 51 1.40 23.75 11.77
CA PHE A 51 0.19 23.44 11.04
C PHE A 51 -1.05 23.31 11.94
N ASN A 52 -0.93 23.48 13.27
CA ASN A 52 -2.05 23.39 14.23
C ASN A 52 -2.85 22.08 14.08
N ASP A 53 -2.16 20.96 13.88
CA ASP A 53 -2.75 19.64 13.64
C ASP A 53 -3.63 19.54 12.36
N ASP A 54 -3.56 20.54 11.47
CA ASP A 54 -4.27 20.54 10.19
C ASP A 54 -3.58 19.61 9.17
N ILE A 55 -4.11 18.39 9.08
CA ILE A 55 -3.67 17.32 8.19
C ILE A 55 -3.78 17.72 6.71
N GLU A 56 -4.84 18.43 6.34
CA GLU A 56 -5.08 18.83 4.95
C GLU A 56 -4.06 19.90 4.53
N LEU A 57 -3.87 20.90 5.39
CA LEU A 57 -2.89 21.95 5.16
C LEU A 57 -1.48 21.38 5.12
N ALA A 58 -1.12 20.45 5.99
CA ALA A 58 0.18 19.79 6.00
C ALA A 58 0.42 18.95 4.73
N SER A 59 -0.62 18.26 4.24
CA SER A 59 -0.55 17.38 3.06
C SER A 59 -0.67 18.11 1.73
N SER A 60 -1.15 19.37 1.72
CA SER A 60 -1.38 20.14 0.51
C SER A 60 -0.13 20.31 -0.35
N LYS A 61 -0.27 20.31 -1.68
CA LYS A 61 0.82 20.63 -2.63
C LYS A 61 1.08 22.14 -2.74
N ASN A 62 0.38 22.97 -1.96
CA ASN A 62 0.51 24.42 -2.05
C ASN A 62 1.95 24.83 -1.69
N PRO A 63 2.69 25.48 -2.61
CA PRO A 63 4.05 25.94 -2.33
C PRO A 63 4.10 27.03 -1.25
N ARG A 64 2.97 27.71 -1.01
CA ARG A 64 2.81 28.73 0.04
C ARG A 64 2.22 28.10 1.30
N LYS A 65 3.00 27.24 1.97
CA LYS A 65 2.71 26.81 3.35
C LYS A 65 2.74 28.01 4.31
N SER A 66 2.36 27.81 5.57
CA SER A 66 2.36 28.87 6.59
C SER A 66 3.70 29.64 6.61
N LYS A 67 3.62 30.97 6.76
CA LYS A 67 4.81 31.84 6.76
C LYS A 67 5.82 31.41 7.83
N SER A 68 5.33 30.95 8.98
CA SER A 68 6.14 30.40 10.07
C SER A 68 6.93 29.16 9.64
N TYR A 69 6.30 28.19 8.96
CA TYR A 69 7.00 27.00 8.46
C TYR A 69 8.06 27.35 7.42
N GLN A 70 7.77 28.30 6.53
CA GLN A 70 8.76 28.77 5.55
C GLN A 70 9.97 29.44 6.22
N LEU A 71 9.77 30.17 7.32
CA LEU A 71 10.87 30.76 8.10
C LEU A 71 11.69 29.68 8.80
N LEU A 72 11.06 28.64 9.36
CA LEU A 72 11.77 27.48 9.90
C LEU A 72 12.66 26.86 8.82
N CYS A 73 12.12 26.56 7.65
CA CYS A 73 12.86 25.93 6.55
C CYS A 73 14.05 26.75 6.01
N LYS A 74 14.12 28.06 6.31
CA LYS A 74 15.22 28.95 5.90
C LYS A 74 16.34 29.07 6.94
N ARG A 75 16.18 28.45 8.11
CA ARG A 75 17.19 28.46 9.17
C ARG A 75 18.42 27.65 8.75
N GLY A 76 19.57 28.32 8.66
CA GLY A 76 20.84 27.70 8.26
C GLY A 76 21.48 26.79 9.32
N ASP A 77 21.00 26.83 10.56
CA ASP A 77 21.45 25.98 11.66
C ASP A 77 20.69 24.64 11.77
N LEU A 78 19.67 24.43 10.93
CA LEU A 78 18.96 23.16 10.86
C LEU A 78 19.84 22.07 10.25
N GLN A 79 19.96 20.96 10.97
CA GLN A 79 20.66 19.75 10.51
C GLN A 79 19.87 18.96 9.45
N VAL A 80 18.59 19.29 9.27
CA VAL A 80 17.68 18.59 8.36
C VAL A 80 17.23 19.55 7.26
N HIS A 81 17.44 19.14 6.01
CA HIS A 81 17.04 19.92 4.85
C HIS A 81 15.51 20.05 4.74
N HIS A 82 15.04 21.17 4.17
CA HIS A 82 13.60 21.48 4.08
C HIS A 82 12.77 20.38 3.39
N SER A 83 13.34 19.71 2.38
CA SER A 83 12.66 18.62 1.67
C SER A 83 12.43 17.43 2.59
N THR A 84 13.40 17.12 3.45
CA THR A 84 13.32 16.02 4.41
C THR A 84 12.31 16.35 5.51
N LEU A 85 12.28 17.59 6.01
CA LEU A 85 11.25 18.04 6.94
C LEU A 85 9.84 17.87 6.35
N THR A 86 9.67 18.23 5.08
CA THR A 86 8.37 18.07 4.40
C THR A 86 7.96 16.61 4.31
N ILE A 87 8.90 15.69 4.04
CA ILE A 87 8.63 14.25 4.03
C ILE A 87 8.28 13.78 5.44
N MET A 88 9.04 14.17 6.47
CA MET A 88 8.79 13.81 7.87
C MET A 88 7.38 14.22 8.33
N VAL A 89 6.96 15.45 8.03
CA VAL A 89 5.59 15.92 8.34
C VAL A 89 4.53 15.07 7.65
N ARG A 90 4.70 14.79 6.35
CA ARG A 90 3.74 13.96 5.60
C ARG A 90 3.71 12.52 6.07
N VAL A 91 4.86 11.98 6.51
CA VAL A 91 4.93 10.66 7.14
C VAL A 91 4.21 10.66 8.48
N ALA A 92 4.38 11.69 9.33
CA ALA A 92 3.64 11.79 10.60
C ALA A 92 2.13 11.82 10.38
N VAL A 93 1.65 12.64 9.43
CA VAL A 93 0.23 12.65 9.01
C VAL A 93 -0.24 11.25 8.59
N GLN A 94 0.56 10.56 7.77
CA GLN A 94 0.26 9.21 7.31
C GLN A 94 0.23 8.20 8.47
N GLU A 95 1.11 8.30 9.47
CA GLU A 95 1.08 7.42 10.64
C GLU A 95 -0.16 7.66 11.50
N ARG A 96 -0.68 8.89 11.60
CA ARG A 96 -1.98 9.15 12.24
C ARG A 96 -3.11 8.41 11.52
N LEU A 97 -3.14 8.46 10.18
CA LEU A 97 -4.10 7.72 9.36
C LEU A 97 -3.98 6.21 9.63
N PHE A 98 -2.77 5.66 9.56
CA PHE A 98 -2.56 4.23 9.78
C PHE A 98 -2.95 3.79 11.20
N LYS A 99 -2.71 4.62 12.20
CA LYS A 99 -3.15 4.37 13.58
C LYS A 99 -4.67 4.38 13.72
N GLN A 100 -5.37 5.30 13.05
CA GLN A 100 -6.83 5.34 13.03
C GLN A 100 -7.43 4.07 12.42
N GLU A 101 -6.78 3.54 11.40
CA GLU A 101 -7.18 2.34 10.67
C GLU A 101 -6.62 1.03 11.28
N ASN A 102 -5.96 1.11 12.44
CA ASN A 102 -5.35 -0.03 13.15
C ASN A 102 -4.35 -0.85 12.32
N ILE A 103 -3.60 -0.19 11.43
CA ILE A 103 -2.58 -0.84 10.61
C ILE A 103 -1.26 -0.91 11.39
N ASP A 104 -0.72 -2.12 11.55
CA ASP A 104 0.61 -2.31 12.13
C ASP A 104 1.71 -1.98 11.10
N THR A 105 2.31 -0.80 11.23
CA THR A 105 3.36 -0.33 10.33
C THR A 105 4.77 -0.74 10.75
N SER A 106 4.94 -1.54 11.81
CA SER A 106 6.26 -1.97 12.33
C SER A 106 7.15 -2.59 11.25
N ARG A 107 6.54 -3.27 10.26
CA ARG A 107 7.24 -3.95 9.15
C ARG A 107 7.55 -3.04 7.95
N LEU A 108 7.04 -1.81 7.95
CA LEU A 108 7.38 -0.82 6.93
C LEU A 108 8.71 -0.16 7.27
N SER A 109 9.54 0.10 6.27
CA SER A 109 10.75 0.92 6.43
C SER A 109 10.37 2.40 6.31
N TYR A 110 11.28 3.31 6.69
CA TYR A 110 11.06 4.73 6.42
C TYR A 110 10.88 5.01 4.91
N SER A 111 11.66 4.34 4.08
CA SER A 111 11.57 4.46 2.62
C SER A 111 10.23 3.99 2.07
N HIS A 112 9.61 2.95 2.67
CA HIS A 112 8.23 2.56 2.33
C HIS A 112 7.27 3.71 2.65
N ARG A 113 7.35 4.26 3.86
CA ARG A 113 6.49 5.36 4.28
C ARG A 113 6.63 6.57 3.37
N ALA A 114 7.86 6.97 3.04
CA ALA A 114 8.17 8.10 2.17
C ALA A 114 7.74 7.89 0.71
N GLU A 115 7.55 6.65 0.27
CA GLU A 115 7.00 6.35 -1.05
C GLU A 115 5.46 6.38 -1.01
N LEU A 116 4.85 5.85 0.05
CA LEU A 116 3.40 5.83 0.25
C LEU A 116 2.79 7.22 0.40
N ILE A 117 3.51 8.23 0.90
CA ILE A 117 2.98 9.60 0.98
C ILE A 117 2.60 10.18 -0.39
N LYS A 118 3.12 9.63 -1.49
CA LYS A 118 2.82 10.08 -2.86
C LYS A 118 1.39 9.74 -3.27
N ILE A 119 0.77 8.76 -2.62
CA ILE A 119 -0.61 8.36 -2.85
C ILE A 119 -1.52 9.38 -2.15
N THR A 120 -2.45 9.96 -2.90
CA THR A 120 -3.35 10.99 -2.37
C THR A 120 -4.59 10.36 -1.73
N ASP A 121 -5.15 9.33 -2.37
CA ASP A 121 -6.31 8.61 -1.86
C ASP A 121 -5.95 7.80 -0.58
N PRO A 122 -6.62 8.05 0.56
CA PRO A 122 -6.40 7.31 1.80
C PRO A 122 -6.68 5.80 1.65
N ALA A 123 -7.74 5.41 0.94
CA ALA A 123 -8.13 4.01 0.80
C ALA A 123 -7.08 3.22 -0.01
N GLU A 124 -6.63 3.77 -1.14
CA GLU A 124 -5.54 3.20 -1.91
C GLU A 124 -4.26 3.10 -1.07
N LYS A 125 -3.93 4.15 -0.31
CA LYS A 125 -2.73 4.17 0.55
C LYS A 125 -2.74 3.06 1.60
N ILE A 126 -3.87 2.85 2.26
CA ILE A 126 -4.09 1.77 3.23
C ILE A 126 -3.91 0.42 2.54
N SER A 127 -4.56 0.21 1.39
CA SER A 127 -4.47 -1.05 0.65
C SER A 127 -3.03 -1.39 0.23
N LEU A 128 -2.27 -0.39 -0.21
CA LEU A 128 -0.88 -0.56 -0.63
C LEU A 128 0.07 -0.75 0.57
N ALA A 129 -0.20 -0.11 1.69
CA ALA A 129 0.54 -0.34 2.93
C ALA A 129 0.38 -1.79 3.40
N GLN A 130 -0.87 -2.28 3.44
CA GLN A 130 -1.18 -3.66 3.80
C GLN A 130 -0.53 -4.66 2.84
N LEU A 131 -0.62 -4.40 1.53
CA LEU A 131 0.04 -5.20 0.50
C LEU A 131 1.56 -5.28 0.73
N CYS A 132 2.20 -4.17 1.09
CA CYS A 132 3.63 -4.15 1.39
C CYS A 132 3.98 -5.00 2.63
N ILE A 133 3.12 -4.99 3.66
CA ILE A 133 3.29 -5.76 4.89
C ILE A 133 3.11 -7.26 4.62
N ASP A 134 2.01 -7.62 3.95
CA ASP A 134 1.62 -9.01 3.71
C ASP A 134 2.60 -9.71 2.78
N GLN A 135 2.98 -9.04 1.68
CA GLN A 135 3.86 -9.61 0.66
C GLN A 135 5.34 -9.28 0.88
N GLN A 136 5.68 -8.56 1.97
CA GLN A 136 7.05 -8.12 2.26
C GLN A 136 7.70 -7.41 1.07
N LEU A 137 6.92 -6.54 0.40
CA LEU A 137 7.40 -5.88 -0.80
C LEU A 137 8.64 -5.05 -0.47
N SER A 138 9.62 -5.08 -1.39
CA SER A 138 10.73 -4.13 -1.32
C SER A 138 10.29 -2.74 -1.76
N THR A 139 11.00 -1.71 -1.30
CA THR A 139 10.76 -0.32 -1.68
C THR A 139 10.85 -0.12 -3.19
N ARG A 140 11.74 -0.87 -3.85
CA ARG A 140 11.88 -0.90 -5.31
C ARG A 140 10.64 -1.48 -5.99
N ALA A 141 10.07 -2.56 -5.44
CA ALA A 141 8.84 -3.16 -5.95
C ALA A 141 7.65 -2.20 -5.77
N LEU A 142 7.51 -1.56 -4.61
CA LEU A 142 6.50 -0.53 -4.39
C LEU A 142 6.62 0.62 -5.40
N LYS A 143 7.84 1.16 -5.59
CA LYS A 143 8.09 2.23 -6.56
C LYS A 143 7.74 1.81 -7.99
N ALA A 144 8.03 0.56 -8.36
CA ALA A 144 7.66 0.01 -9.66
C ALA A 144 6.13 -0.11 -9.82
N LEU A 145 5.42 -0.55 -8.77
CA LEU A 145 3.96 -0.59 -8.75
C LEU A 145 3.35 0.79 -8.93
N LEU A 146 3.82 1.79 -8.18
CA LEU A 146 3.34 3.17 -8.31
C LEU A 146 3.63 3.76 -9.70
N SER A 147 4.81 3.48 -10.26
CA SER A 147 5.18 3.96 -11.59
C SER A 147 4.34 3.34 -12.71
N LYS A 148 3.94 2.06 -12.55
CA LYS A 148 3.01 1.41 -13.48
C LYS A 148 1.61 2.02 -13.38
N ARG A 149 1.16 2.34 -12.17
CA ARG A 149 -0.15 2.97 -11.93
C ARG A 149 -0.21 4.39 -12.47
N SER A 150 0.83 5.21 -12.25
CA SER A 150 0.86 6.59 -12.76
C SER A 150 0.83 6.65 -14.30
N LYS A 151 1.55 5.75 -14.97
CA LYS A 151 1.51 5.62 -16.43
C LYS A 151 0.15 5.12 -16.93
N LYS A 152 -0.52 4.25 -16.17
CA LYS A 152 -1.87 3.79 -16.50
C LYS A 152 -2.90 4.92 -16.33
N SER A 153 -2.77 5.76 -15.29
CA SER A 153 -3.68 6.88 -15.05
C SER A 153 -3.52 8.03 -16.05
N GLU A 154 -2.31 8.28 -16.56
CA GLU A 154 -2.09 9.26 -17.64
C GLU A 154 -2.74 8.83 -18.96
N GLY A 155 -2.92 7.52 -19.19
CA GLY A 155 -3.69 7.01 -20.32
C GLY A 155 -5.21 6.93 -20.10
N ILE A 156 -5.70 7.12 -18.87
CA ILE A 156 -7.13 7.01 -18.53
C ILE A 156 -7.87 8.36 -18.68
N GLN A 157 -7.16 9.49 -18.69
CA GLN A 157 -7.78 10.82 -18.81
C GLN A 157 -8.41 11.13 -20.18
N GLU A 158 -8.27 10.24 -21.17
CA GLU A 158 -8.92 10.36 -22.49
C GLU A 158 -9.85 9.20 -22.86
N LEU A 159 -10.05 8.24 -21.94
CA LEU A 159 -10.90 7.08 -22.25
C LEU A 159 -12.36 7.53 -22.34
N ASN A 160 -13.01 7.21 -23.47
CA ASN A 160 -14.44 7.41 -23.60
C ASN A 160 -15.19 6.48 -22.62
N SER A 161 -16.48 6.77 -22.36
CA SER A 161 -17.29 6.03 -21.39
C SER A 161 -17.33 4.51 -21.64
N GLY A 162 -17.17 4.07 -22.90
CA GLY A 162 -17.09 2.65 -23.26
C GLY A 162 -15.80 1.98 -22.80
N GLU A 163 -14.66 2.65 -22.96
CA GLU A 163 -13.35 2.14 -22.55
C GLU A 163 -13.20 2.08 -21.03
N LEU A 164 -13.77 3.04 -20.30
CA LEU A 164 -13.86 3.01 -18.84
C LEU A 164 -14.68 1.82 -18.34
N SER A 165 -15.81 1.54 -18.99
CA SER A 165 -16.68 0.40 -18.67
C SER A 165 -15.96 -0.93 -18.90
N LYS A 166 -15.20 -1.05 -20.00
CA LYS A 166 -14.35 -2.21 -20.27
C LYS A 166 -13.25 -2.38 -19.22
N HIS A 167 -12.56 -1.30 -18.86
CA HIS A 167 -11.51 -1.35 -17.83
C HIS A 167 -12.06 -1.78 -16.46
N TYR A 168 -13.26 -1.32 -16.10
CA TYR A 168 -13.94 -1.73 -14.87
C TYR A 168 -14.25 -3.23 -14.89
N LEU A 169 -14.77 -3.74 -16.00
CA LEU A 169 -15.01 -5.18 -16.21
C LEU A 169 -13.74 -6.02 -16.08
N ASP A 170 -12.64 -5.60 -16.72
CA ASP A 170 -11.35 -6.29 -16.63
C ASP A 170 -10.81 -6.32 -15.19
N SER A 171 -11.05 -5.25 -14.43
CA SER A 171 -10.63 -5.15 -13.03
C SER A 171 -11.43 -6.11 -12.13
N ILE A 172 -12.74 -6.20 -12.35
CA ILE A 172 -13.63 -7.15 -11.67
C ILE A 172 -13.21 -8.59 -11.98
N ASP A 173 -13.04 -8.92 -13.27
CA ASP A 173 -12.62 -10.26 -13.71
C ASP A 173 -11.28 -10.66 -13.07
N HIS A 174 -10.30 -9.75 -13.05
CA HIS A 174 -9.03 -10.01 -12.40
C HIS A 174 -9.16 -10.28 -10.90
N LEU A 175 -9.96 -9.47 -10.19
CA LEU A 175 -10.19 -9.63 -8.75
C LEU A 175 -10.78 -11.02 -8.45
N PHE A 176 -11.76 -11.47 -9.22
CA PHE A 176 -12.33 -12.81 -9.06
C PHE A 176 -11.37 -13.94 -9.44
N LYS A 177 -10.49 -13.75 -10.43
CA LYS A 177 -9.47 -14.74 -10.79
C LYS A 177 -8.39 -14.91 -9.71
N VAL A 178 -8.07 -13.84 -8.98
CA VAL A 178 -7.05 -13.85 -7.94
C VAL A 178 -7.57 -14.42 -6.63
N ILE A 179 -8.84 -14.22 -6.31
CA ILE A 179 -9.46 -14.78 -5.10
C ILE A 179 -9.60 -16.30 -5.26
N LYS A 180 -8.60 -17.02 -4.75
CA LYS A 180 -8.70 -18.46 -4.51
C LYS A 180 -9.15 -18.67 -3.07
N LEU A 181 -10.43 -18.98 -2.87
CA LEU A 181 -10.90 -19.40 -1.56
C LEU A 181 -10.26 -20.75 -1.23
N PRO A 182 -9.44 -20.85 -0.17
CA PRO A 182 -8.82 -22.10 0.20
C PRO A 182 -9.90 -23.05 0.74
N SER A 183 -10.34 -23.99 -0.10
CA SER A 183 -11.37 -24.97 0.23
C SER A 183 -11.03 -25.78 1.48
N GLN A 184 -9.74 -26.00 1.75
CA GLN A 184 -9.22 -26.66 2.95
C GLN A 184 -9.52 -25.94 4.28
N HIS A 185 -9.90 -24.65 4.26
CA HIS A 185 -10.22 -23.87 5.45
C HIS A 185 -11.73 -23.64 5.63
N MET A 186 -12.56 -24.17 4.73
CA MET A 186 -14.02 -24.10 4.80
C MET A 186 -14.66 -25.45 5.20
N ASP A 187 -13.90 -26.28 5.92
CA ASP A 187 -14.43 -27.53 6.48
C ASP A 187 -15.33 -27.24 7.69
N PHE A 188 -16.50 -27.87 7.72
CA PHE A 188 -17.48 -27.71 8.80
C PHE A 188 -16.89 -28.11 10.16
N GLY A 189 -16.05 -29.15 10.20
CA GLY A 189 -15.37 -29.60 11.42
C GLY A 189 -14.46 -28.51 11.99
N VAL A 190 -13.69 -27.83 11.13
CA VAL A 190 -12.83 -26.70 11.52
C VAL A 190 -13.68 -25.53 12.02
N LEU A 191 -14.72 -25.14 11.29
CA LEU A 191 -15.58 -24.01 11.63
C LEU A 191 -16.35 -24.24 12.94
N LYS A 192 -16.80 -25.46 13.19
CA LYS A 192 -17.52 -25.84 14.42
C LYS A 192 -16.67 -25.64 15.68
N ASN A 193 -15.36 -25.84 15.59
CA ASN A 193 -14.45 -25.76 16.72
C ASN A 193 -13.99 -24.32 17.04
N LEU A 194 -14.36 -23.33 16.24
CA LEU A 194 -14.05 -21.92 16.52
C LEU A 194 -14.81 -21.41 17.75
N ASP A 195 -14.34 -20.32 18.35
CA ASP A 195 -15.10 -19.63 19.40
C ASP A 195 -16.43 -19.08 18.85
N THR A 196 -17.48 -19.06 19.67
CA THR A 196 -18.81 -18.60 19.26
C THR A 196 -18.80 -17.16 18.76
N LYS A 197 -18.02 -16.27 19.38
CA LYS A 197 -17.91 -14.88 18.94
C LYS A 197 -17.24 -14.78 17.56
N ILE A 198 -16.19 -15.57 17.34
CA ILE A 198 -15.50 -15.62 16.05
C ILE A 198 -16.44 -16.12 14.95
N ARG A 199 -17.25 -17.16 15.22
CA ARG A 199 -18.24 -17.64 14.25
C ARG A 199 -19.27 -16.58 13.86
N HIS A 200 -19.76 -15.78 14.82
CA HIS A 200 -20.71 -14.70 14.52
C HIS A 200 -20.05 -13.59 13.71
N ASP A 201 -18.85 -13.13 14.07
CA ASP A 201 -18.12 -12.12 13.28
C ASP A 201 -17.83 -12.59 11.86
N MET A 202 -17.48 -13.87 11.68
CA MET A 202 -17.31 -14.47 10.35
C MET A 202 -18.63 -14.54 9.58
N LEU A 203 -19.75 -14.85 10.24
CA LEU A 203 -21.07 -14.88 9.62
C LEU A 203 -21.46 -13.48 9.13
N ASP A 204 -21.38 -12.47 10.01
CA ASP A 204 -21.72 -11.08 9.68
C ASP A 204 -20.90 -10.57 8.50
N LYS A 205 -19.58 -10.84 8.49
CA LYS A 205 -18.70 -10.48 7.36
C LYS A 205 -19.04 -11.24 6.08
N THR A 206 -19.44 -12.50 6.20
CA THR A 206 -19.86 -13.30 5.05
C THR A 206 -21.15 -12.75 4.44
N GLU A 207 -22.12 -12.37 5.27
CA GLU A 207 -23.37 -11.72 4.83
C GLU A 207 -23.10 -10.39 4.13
N GLN A 208 -22.26 -9.53 4.72
CA GLN A 208 -21.85 -8.28 4.08
C GLN A 208 -21.17 -8.49 2.72
N LEU A 209 -20.30 -9.51 2.61
CA LEU A 209 -19.66 -9.85 1.34
C LEU A 209 -20.67 -10.37 0.32
N ILE A 210 -21.64 -11.18 0.74
CA ILE A 210 -22.73 -11.64 -0.14
C ILE A 210 -23.50 -10.43 -0.68
N ASP A 211 -23.89 -9.47 0.17
CA ASP A 211 -24.63 -8.28 -0.25
C ASP A 211 -23.85 -7.47 -1.30
N VAL A 212 -22.54 -7.28 -1.09
CA VAL A 212 -21.67 -6.60 -2.07
C VAL A 212 -21.61 -7.38 -3.39
N LEU A 213 -21.48 -8.70 -3.33
CA LEU A 213 -21.42 -9.54 -4.53
C LEU A 213 -22.74 -9.53 -5.30
N THR A 214 -23.88 -9.53 -4.60
CA THR A 214 -25.21 -9.40 -5.20
C THR A 214 -25.36 -8.04 -5.87
N PHE A 215 -24.94 -6.95 -5.22
CA PHE A 215 -24.96 -5.62 -5.82
C PHE A 215 -24.11 -5.55 -7.10
N VAL A 216 -22.92 -6.15 -7.11
CA VAL A 216 -22.06 -6.25 -8.29
C VAL A 216 -22.73 -7.08 -9.37
N GLN A 217 -23.34 -8.22 -9.02
CA GLN A 217 -24.08 -9.07 -9.95
C GLN A 217 -25.22 -8.32 -10.64
N ASP A 218 -26.00 -7.55 -9.89
CA ASP A 218 -27.11 -6.74 -10.40
C ASP A 218 -26.60 -5.68 -11.39
N HIS A 219 -25.51 -4.99 -11.05
CA HIS A 219 -24.87 -4.01 -11.94
C HIS A 219 -24.37 -4.64 -13.24
N LEU A 220 -23.70 -5.79 -13.17
CA LEU A 220 -23.24 -6.52 -14.34
C LEU A 220 -24.40 -6.99 -15.21
N SER A 221 -25.51 -7.41 -14.59
CA SER A 221 -26.73 -7.84 -15.29
C SER A 221 -27.43 -6.68 -16.00
N ASN A 222 -27.50 -5.52 -15.36
CA ASN A 222 -28.01 -4.29 -15.97
C ASN A 222 -27.16 -3.86 -17.16
N MET A 223 -25.84 -3.82 -16.98
CA MET A 223 -24.91 -3.47 -18.06
C MET A 223 -24.99 -4.46 -19.23
N LYS A 224 -25.11 -5.77 -18.96
CA LYS A 224 -25.34 -6.79 -19.99
C LYS A 224 -26.62 -6.51 -20.78
N SER A 225 -27.71 -6.16 -20.09
CA SER A 225 -28.99 -5.84 -20.74
C SER A 225 -28.86 -4.62 -21.64
N MET A 226 -28.21 -3.56 -21.17
CA MET A 226 -27.95 -2.34 -21.96
C MET A 226 -27.08 -2.62 -23.19
N LEU A 227 -26.03 -3.44 -23.05
CA LEU A 227 -25.18 -3.83 -24.17
C LEU A 227 -25.96 -4.64 -25.22
N LEU A 228 -26.82 -5.57 -24.79
CA LEU A 228 -27.68 -6.34 -25.69
C LEU A 228 -28.72 -5.47 -26.41
N GLU A 229 -29.22 -4.43 -25.76
CA GLU A 229 -30.13 -3.46 -26.37
C GLU A 229 -29.40 -2.60 -27.41
N ALA A 230 -28.21 -2.09 -27.06
CA ALA A 230 -27.37 -1.32 -27.99
C ALA A 230 -26.98 -2.14 -29.25
N ASP A 231 -26.62 -3.41 -29.10
CA ASP A 231 -26.30 -4.32 -30.22
C ASP A 231 -27.50 -4.54 -31.15
N ARG A 232 -28.74 -4.50 -30.61
CA ARG A 232 -29.96 -4.62 -31.42
C ARG A 232 -30.28 -3.33 -32.18
N GLU A 233 -30.06 -2.18 -31.55
CA GLU A 233 -30.33 -0.87 -32.16
C GLU A 233 -29.28 -0.46 -33.19
N TYR A 234 -28.02 -0.86 -32.97
CA TYR A 234 -26.88 -0.54 -33.83
C TYR A 234 -26.16 -1.83 -34.24
N PRO A 235 -26.77 -2.69 -35.06
CA PRO A 235 -26.15 -3.93 -35.50
C PRO A 235 -24.88 -3.61 -36.28
N VAL A 236 -23.73 -4.01 -35.73
CA VAL A 236 -22.46 -3.89 -36.43
C VAL A 236 -22.48 -4.91 -37.56
N GLU A 237 -22.52 -4.45 -38.82
CA GLU A 237 -22.30 -5.32 -39.97
C GLU A 237 -20.84 -5.80 -39.93
N TYR A 238 -20.63 -6.98 -39.36
CA TYR A 238 -19.38 -7.69 -39.51
C TYR A 238 -19.26 -8.10 -40.97
N THR A 239 -18.61 -7.24 -41.77
CA THR A 239 -18.14 -7.62 -43.09
C THR A 239 -17.04 -8.66 -42.88
N GLU A 240 -17.36 -9.92 -43.17
CA GLU A 240 -16.38 -11.00 -43.19
C GLU A 240 -15.25 -10.62 -44.15
N ALA A 241 -14.04 -10.48 -43.60
CA ALA A 241 -12.80 -10.24 -44.34
C ALA A 241 -12.01 -11.54 -44.49
#